data_AF-A0A919SA61-F1
#
_entry.id   AF-A0A919SA61-F1
#
_cell.length_a   1.000
_cell.length_b   1.000
_cell.length_c   1.000
_cell.angle_alpha   90.00
_cell.angle_beta   90.00
_cell.angle_gamma   90.00
#
_symmetry.space_group_name_H-M   'P 1'
#
loop_
_entity.id
_entity.type
_entity.pdbx_description
1 polymer ?
#
loop_
_entity_poly.entity_id
_entity_poly.type
_entity_poly.pdbx_seq_one_letter_code
_entity_poly.pdbx_strand_id
1 'polypeptide(L)'
;MSVQTRADRPADVTFAENAIPPEVAANLDVLTAGNVWHLVSRNPPVRSCADAASRRKRLGGVGIPLRDELKSALGRVDAPGPARYVAFHIRGHQKLDEDKVAAILRAPFLRIDEQEVRQRFGMGYGTVTPFALARHPEVTQFFDAGVIERSFPPYTMMTNLGHLEWAVEFVPEQFLAVQANTRVEDVAAGTRVTPARGQAIGILTGNSPEAGMLLWEKLNRGIRESRQIKFRGDVSFPRVLVESVPDMGLSMELLDRVDEVRATVTSAIERLCANGATVVSVACNTTQYFEAEIRKICAQHGVTYVSTAEETARYLRQEDVRSFDLFATASVADFTTFRDLAAEFEVNVPSPRHLDAIQQLAFSVKIEGVAGPTLNRMRDLVNQAARTDTVVLALTELSILFAAQKQRQKSSKRFIDTLDLVARRLAAIYEDDRSAHGVN
;
A
#
# COMPACT_ATOMS: atom_id res chain seq x y z
N MET A 1 -10.44 -7.36 26.68
CA MET A 1 -9.56 -8.11 25.73
C MET A 1 -8.33 -8.54 26.49
N SER A 2 -8.25 -9.81 26.88
CA SER A 2 -7.06 -10.35 27.55
C SER A 2 -5.91 -10.40 26.54
N VAL A 3 -4.78 -9.81 26.91
CA VAL A 3 -3.53 -9.99 26.17
C VAL A 3 -3.12 -11.44 26.40
N GLN A 4 -3.34 -12.31 25.41
CA GLN A 4 -2.78 -13.65 25.40
C GLN A 4 -1.25 -13.52 25.48
N THR A 5 -0.69 -13.80 26.65
CA THR A 5 0.74 -14.01 26.84
C THR A 5 1.14 -15.27 26.08
N ARG A 6 1.73 -15.09 24.90
CA ARG A 6 2.28 -16.13 24.02
C ARG A 6 3.38 -16.92 24.74
N ALA A 7 3.05 -18.10 25.25
CA ALA A 7 4.02 -19.16 25.56
C ALA A 7 4.14 -20.20 24.42
N ASP A 8 3.23 -20.20 23.45
CA ASP A 8 3.27 -21.09 22.29
C ASP A 8 4.01 -20.43 21.13
N ARG A 9 5.34 -20.51 21.15
CA ARG A 9 6.17 -20.25 19.95
C ARG A 9 5.85 -21.33 18.90
N PRO A 10 5.69 -21.01 17.61
CA PRO A 10 5.79 -22.01 16.56
C PRO A 10 7.19 -22.65 16.63
N ALA A 11 7.25 -23.97 16.79
CA ALA A 11 8.45 -24.77 16.96
C ALA A 11 9.31 -24.93 15.67
N ASP A 12 9.25 -23.99 14.73
CA ASP A 12 9.72 -24.20 13.35
C ASP A 12 10.99 -23.43 12.97
N VAL A 13 11.87 -23.16 13.93
CA VAL A 13 13.28 -22.92 13.60
C VAL A 13 14.14 -23.91 14.36
N THR A 14 14.10 -25.18 13.91
CA THR A 14 15.15 -26.15 14.19
C THR A 14 16.41 -25.67 13.48
N PHE A 15 17.16 -24.78 14.12
CA PHE A 15 18.51 -24.47 13.69
C PHE A 15 19.30 -25.78 13.77
N ALA A 16 19.57 -26.41 12.62
CA ALA A 16 20.48 -27.55 12.55
C ALA A 16 21.78 -27.17 13.27
N GLU A 17 22.16 -27.98 14.26
CA GLU A 17 23.26 -27.98 15.27
C GLU A 17 24.49 -27.07 15.09
N ASN A 18 24.35 -25.89 14.52
CA ASN A 18 25.32 -24.82 14.64
C ASN A 18 24.98 -24.09 15.92
N ALA A 19 25.85 -24.19 16.92
CA ALA A 19 25.71 -23.50 18.18
C ALA A 19 25.42 -22.00 17.93
N ILE A 20 24.33 -21.51 18.52
CA ILE A 20 24.00 -20.09 18.52
C ILE A 20 25.21 -19.33 19.11
N PRO A 21 25.77 -18.31 18.43
CA PRO A 21 26.90 -17.57 18.96
C PRO A 21 26.60 -17.00 20.36
N PRO A 22 27.56 -17.00 21.31
CA PRO A 22 27.33 -16.54 22.68
C PRO A 22 26.72 -15.13 22.76
N GLU A 23 27.14 -14.23 21.89
CA GLU A 23 26.63 -12.87 21.79
C GLU A 23 25.17 -12.82 21.31
N VAL A 24 24.76 -13.76 20.45
CA VAL A 24 23.37 -13.88 19.98
C VAL A 24 22.50 -14.40 21.12
N ALA A 25 22.94 -15.43 21.82
CA ALA A 25 22.23 -15.99 22.97
C ALA A 25 22.00 -14.93 24.06
N ALA A 26 23.06 -14.20 24.43
CA ALA A 26 22.96 -13.18 25.47
C ALA A 26 22.02 -12.01 25.08
N ASN A 27 21.96 -11.64 23.79
CA ASN A 27 21.01 -10.62 23.33
C ASN A 27 19.56 -11.15 23.29
N LEU A 28 19.36 -12.45 23.05
CA LEU A 28 18.04 -13.08 23.13
C LEU A 28 17.53 -13.15 24.56
N ASP A 29 18.41 -13.34 25.54
CA ASP A 29 18.05 -13.31 26.95
C ASP A 29 17.48 -11.95 27.35
N VAL A 30 18.09 -10.85 26.89
CA VAL A 30 17.56 -9.48 27.11
C VAL A 30 16.14 -9.34 26.56
N LEU A 31 15.92 -9.73 25.30
CA LEU A 31 14.61 -9.65 24.65
C LEU A 31 13.56 -10.53 25.33
N THR A 32 13.94 -11.75 25.70
CA THR A 32 13.04 -12.73 26.31
C THR A 32 12.69 -12.36 27.74
N ALA A 33 13.67 -11.94 28.55
CA ALA A 33 13.45 -11.48 29.93
C ALA A 33 12.54 -10.24 29.98
N GLY A 34 12.66 -9.36 28.99
CA GLY A 34 11.79 -8.19 28.83
C GLY A 34 10.42 -8.49 28.19
N ASN A 35 10.11 -9.74 27.86
CA ASN A 35 8.89 -10.12 27.13
C ASN A 35 8.68 -9.28 25.83
N VAL A 36 9.76 -8.95 25.15
CA VAL A 36 9.73 -8.22 23.88
C VAL A 36 9.45 -9.21 22.76
N TRP A 37 8.42 -8.96 21.95
CA TRP A 37 8.17 -9.77 20.77
C TRP A 37 9.35 -9.67 19.81
N HIS A 38 9.86 -10.82 19.40
CA HIS A 38 10.97 -10.90 18.46
C HIS A 38 10.89 -12.14 17.57
N LEU A 39 11.49 -12.04 16.39
CA LEU A 39 11.71 -13.13 15.45
C LEU A 39 13.18 -13.13 15.02
N VAL A 40 13.84 -14.27 15.14
CA VAL A 40 15.26 -14.44 14.80
C VAL A 40 15.37 -15.03 13.40
N SER A 41 16.30 -14.51 12.60
CA SER A 41 16.62 -15.10 11.29
C SER A 41 18.12 -15.15 11.05
N ARG A 42 18.56 -16.21 10.35
CA ARG A 42 19.94 -16.33 9.84
C ARG A 42 20.00 -15.82 8.40
N ASN A 43 20.93 -14.89 8.16
CA ASN A 43 21.14 -14.22 6.89
C ASN A 43 22.61 -14.33 6.46
N PRO A 44 22.95 -14.09 5.17
CA PRO A 44 24.33 -13.83 4.80
C PRO A 44 24.90 -12.66 5.62
N PRO A 45 26.23 -12.58 5.84
CA PRO A 45 26.84 -11.51 6.63
C PRO A 45 26.37 -10.10 6.21
N VAL A 46 25.88 -9.31 7.17
CA VAL A 46 25.39 -7.93 6.98
C VAL A 46 26.32 -6.95 7.68
N ARG A 47 27.08 -6.15 6.92
CA ARG A 47 28.07 -5.20 7.46
C ARG A 47 27.64 -3.73 7.35
N SER A 48 26.60 -3.47 6.60
CA SER A 48 26.08 -2.12 6.32
C SER A 48 24.55 -2.14 6.23
N CYS A 49 23.93 -0.95 6.28
CA CYS A 49 22.48 -0.84 6.07
C CYS A 49 22.06 -1.24 4.65
N ALA A 50 22.94 -1.05 3.64
CA ALA A 50 22.69 -1.52 2.27
C ALA A 50 22.71 -3.06 2.18
N ASP A 51 23.63 -3.72 2.91
CA ASP A 51 23.62 -5.18 3.04
C ASP A 51 22.34 -5.65 3.75
N ALA A 52 21.94 -4.96 4.83
CA ALA A 52 20.73 -5.30 5.57
C ALA A 52 19.49 -5.27 4.67
N ALA A 53 19.33 -4.19 3.90
CA ALA A 53 18.22 -4.00 2.98
C ALA A 53 18.16 -5.08 1.89
N SER A 54 19.30 -5.62 1.46
CA SER A 54 19.36 -6.62 0.38
C SER A 54 19.41 -8.07 0.86
N ARG A 55 19.84 -8.36 2.09
CA ARG A 55 20.16 -9.73 2.55
C ARG A 55 19.26 -10.27 3.65
N ARG A 56 18.52 -9.43 4.38
CA ARG A 56 17.68 -9.88 5.50
C ARG A 56 16.45 -10.66 5.03
N LYS A 57 16.16 -11.78 5.67
CA LYS A 57 14.93 -12.54 5.45
C LYS A 57 13.78 -11.96 6.27
N ARG A 58 12.65 -11.70 5.63
CA ARG A 58 11.42 -11.22 6.28
C ARG A 58 10.20 -11.58 5.44
N LEU A 59 9.12 -12.02 6.09
CA LEU A 59 7.86 -12.42 5.43
C LEU A 59 8.06 -13.39 4.25
N GLY A 60 8.92 -14.39 4.43
CA GLY A 60 9.23 -15.39 3.39
C GLY A 60 10.13 -14.91 2.24
N GLY A 61 10.46 -13.61 2.16
CA GLY A 61 11.32 -13.03 1.14
C GLY A 61 12.72 -12.68 1.64
N VAL A 62 13.60 -12.27 0.71
CA VAL A 62 14.93 -11.71 0.99
C VAL A 62 14.94 -10.22 0.64
N GLY A 63 15.45 -9.42 1.57
CA GLY A 63 15.55 -7.97 1.53
C GLY A 63 14.39 -7.26 2.24
N ILE A 64 14.70 -6.12 2.86
CA ILE A 64 13.77 -5.26 3.60
C ILE A 64 13.93 -3.81 3.13
N PRO A 65 12.96 -2.91 3.36
CA PRO A 65 13.13 -1.50 3.07
C PRO A 65 14.16 -0.95 4.04
N LEU A 66 15.00 -0.03 3.57
CA LEU A 66 16.08 0.54 4.37
C LEU A 66 15.58 1.23 5.66
N ARG A 67 14.34 1.72 5.66
CA ARG A 67 13.68 2.34 6.81
C ARG A 67 13.24 1.37 7.90
N ASP A 68 13.16 0.07 7.61
CA ASP A 68 12.84 -0.97 8.61
C ASP A 68 14.13 -1.50 9.26
N GLU A 69 15.30 -1.16 8.72
CA GLU A 69 16.58 -1.40 9.38
C GLU A 69 16.78 -0.40 10.51
N LEU A 70 17.21 -0.85 11.68
CA LEU A 70 17.66 0.00 12.78
C LEU A 70 19.19 0.06 12.80
N LYS A 71 19.71 1.29 12.69
CA LYS A 71 21.12 1.62 12.72
C LYS A 71 21.48 2.26 14.06
N SER A 72 22.63 1.88 14.60
CA SER A 72 23.17 2.45 15.85
C SER A 72 24.43 3.27 15.57
N ALA A 73 24.52 4.46 16.18
CA ALA A 73 25.74 5.26 16.25
C ALA A 73 26.18 5.35 17.72
N LEU A 74 27.31 4.73 18.05
CA LEU A 74 27.89 4.74 19.40
C LEU A 74 29.02 5.76 19.48
N GLY A 75 29.06 6.51 20.57
CA GLY A 75 30.07 7.52 20.81
C GLY A 75 30.14 7.96 22.26
N ARG A 76 30.87 9.06 22.50
CA ARG A 76 31.02 9.69 23.80
C ARG A 76 30.66 11.17 23.74
N VAL A 77 30.28 11.72 24.89
CA VAL A 77 30.01 13.14 25.06
C VAL A 77 31.34 13.88 25.29
N ASP A 78 31.61 14.91 24.49
CA ASP A 78 32.79 15.77 24.66
C ASP A 78 32.52 16.87 25.70
N ALA A 79 32.64 16.50 26.96
CA ALA A 79 32.43 17.41 28.08
C ALA A 79 33.49 17.22 29.17
N PRO A 80 33.83 18.25 29.95
CA PRO A 80 34.72 18.11 31.11
C PRO A 80 34.17 17.06 32.10
N GLY A 81 35.02 16.11 32.48
CA GLY A 81 34.68 15.08 33.47
C GLY A 81 34.88 13.64 32.97
N PRO A 82 34.33 12.64 33.69
CA PRO A 82 34.38 11.25 33.27
C PRO A 82 33.71 11.02 31.91
N ALA A 83 34.30 10.15 31.09
CA ALA A 83 33.74 9.79 29.79
C ALA A 83 32.32 9.24 29.94
N ARG A 84 31.36 9.88 29.26
CA ARG A 84 29.96 9.45 29.18
C ARG A 84 29.69 8.86 27.80
N TYR A 85 29.24 7.61 27.75
CA TYR A 85 28.95 6.93 26.49
C TYR A 85 27.47 7.04 26.15
N VAL A 86 27.18 7.25 24.87
CA VAL A 86 25.82 7.38 24.35
C VAL A 86 25.69 6.65 23.03
N ALA A 87 24.51 6.08 22.79
CA ALA A 87 24.17 5.47 21.51
C ALA A 87 22.90 6.09 20.94
N PHE A 88 22.90 6.37 19.65
CA PHE A 88 21.74 6.87 18.90
C PHE A 88 21.24 5.80 17.94
N HIS A 89 19.96 5.47 18.03
CA HIS A 89 19.29 4.46 17.20
C HIS A 89 18.31 5.14 16.25
N ILE A 90 18.59 5.08 14.96
CA ILE A 90 17.80 5.72 13.91
C ILE A 90 17.45 4.70 12.82
N ARG A 91 16.45 4.98 11.99
CA ARG A 91 16.15 4.11 10.85
C ARG A 91 17.30 4.15 9.84
N GLY A 92 17.53 3.05 9.11
CA GLY A 92 18.67 2.89 8.21
C GLY A 92 18.73 3.93 7.08
N HIS A 93 17.57 4.45 6.66
CA HIS A 93 17.47 5.49 5.63
C HIS A 93 17.74 6.91 6.15
N GLN A 94 17.82 7.11 7.46
CA GLN A 94 18.06 8.41 8.09
C GLN A 94 19.56 8.64 8.39
N LYS A 95 19.91 9.91 8.51
CA LYS A 95 21.20 10.37 9.05
C LYS A 95 21.00 10.93 10.45
N LEU A 96 22.04 10.87 11.27
CA LEU A 96 22.04 11.52 12.57
C LEU A 96 22.19 13.03 12.37
N ASP A 97 21.44 13.83 13.12
CA ASP A 97 21.54 15.28 13.15
C ASP A 97 22.45 15.70 14.30
N GLU A 98 23.68 16.10 13.98
CA GLU A 98 24.70 16.41 14.97
C GLU A 98 24.32 17.62 15.84
N ASP A 99 23.57 18.58 15.29
CA ASP A 99 23.12 19.77 16.02
C ASP A 99 22.03 19.42 17.03
N LYS A 100 21.02 18.63 16.61
CA LYS A 100 19.98 18.13 17.54
C LYS A 100 20.61 17.29 18.65
N VAL A 101 21.53 16.40 18.28
CA VAL A 101 22.27 15.57 19.24
C VAL A 101 23.07 16.42 20.22
N ALA A 102 23.81 17.42 19.74
CA ALA A 102 24.60 18.30 20.59
C ALA A 102 23.71 19.10 21.56
N ALA A 103 22.53 19.53 21.11
CA ALA A 103 21.55 20.22 21.95
C ALA A 103 21.01 19.31 23.07
N ILE A 104 20.66 18.05 22.75
CA ILE A 104 20.20 17.05 23.73
C ILE A 104 21.28 16.74 24.76
N LEU A 105 22.52 16.55 24.30
CA LEU A 105 23.66 16.22 25.16
C LEU A 105 24.23 17.43 25.92
N ARG A 106 23.92 18.65 25.45
CA ARG A 106 24.55 19.91 25.85
C ARG A 106 26.08 19.91 25.67
N ALA A 107 26.55 19.17 24.66
CA ALA A 107 27.96 18.99 24.34
C ALA A 107 28.09 18.26 22.99
N PRO A 108 29.24 18.39 22.28
CA PRO A 108 29.47 17.66 21.05
C PRO A 108 29.42 16.14 21.23
N PHE A 109 28.92 15.44 20.22
CA PHE A 109 28.96 13.99 20.12
C PHE A 109 30.20 13.56 19.33
N LEU A 110 31.05 12.73 19.93
CA LEU A 110 32.21 12.16 19.27
C LEU A 110 31.97 10.67 19.05
N ARG A 111 31.84 10.28 17.77
CA ARG A 111 31.79 8.87 17.40
C ARG A 111 33.13 8.22 17.74
N ILE A 112 33.08 7.13 18.50
CA ILE A 112 34.29 6.38 18.89
C ILE A 112 34.75 5.46 17.76
N ASP A 113 36.04 5.17 17.65
CA ASP A 113 36.55 4.31 16.58
C ASP A 113 36.31 2.81 16.86
N GLU A 114 36.58 1.94 15.87
CA GLU A 114 36.36 0.49 16.04
C GLU A 114 37.22 -0.12 17.15
N GLN A 115 38.43 0.40 17.35
CA GLN A 115 39.33 -0.11 18.36
C GLN A 115 38.78 0.16 19.76
N GLU A 116 38.28 1.37 20.00
CA GLU A 116 37.63 1.74 21.26
C GLU A 116 36.33 0.93 21.48
N VAL A 117 35.50 0.75 20.45
CA VAL A 117 34.29 -0.11 20.53
C VAL A 117 34.67 -1.52 20.98
N ARG A 118 35.72 -2.10 20.40
CA ARG A 118 36.17 -3.45 20.70
C ARG A 118 36.78 -3.56 22.10
N GLN A 119 37.65 -2.63 22.47
CA GLN A 119 38.33 -2.64 23.77
C GLN A 119 37.36 -2.41 24.93
N ARG A 120 36.38 -1.51 24.75
CA ARG A 120 35.47 -1.10 25.82
C ARG A 120 34.26 -2.02 25.95
N PHE A 121 33.71 -2.46 24.82
CA PHE A 121 32.42 -3.17 24.80
C PHE A 121 32.51 -4.59 24.24
N GLY A 122 33.67 -5.03 23.76
CA GLY A 122 33.82 -6.36 23.16
C GLY A 122 33.02 -6.53 21.86
N MET A 123 32.68 -5.43 21.18
CA MET A 123 31.86 -5.42 19.96
C MET A 123 32.66 -4.95 18.74
N GLY A 124 32.12 -5.17 17.54
CA GLY A 124 32.62 -4.59 16.30
C GLY A 124 31.58 -3.67 15.67
N TYR A 125 32.01 -2.83 14.73
CA TYR A 125 31.04 -2.10 13.92
C TYR A 125 30.15 -3.07 13.14
N GLY A 126 28.86 -2.77 13.08
CA GLY A 126 27.83 -3.68 12.55
C GLY A 126 27.28 -4.68 13.56
N THR A 127 27.87 -4.82 14.76
CA THR A 127 27.29 -5.62 15.85
C THR A 127 26.80 -4.79 17.05
N VAL A 128 26.98 -3.47 16.99
CA VAL A 128 26.42 -2.51 17.97
C VAL A 128 24.91 -2.42 17.82
N THR A 129 24.17 -2.95 18.79
CA THR A 129 22.70 -3.06 18.77
C THR A 129 22.15 -2.59 20.11
N PRO A 130 20.85 -2.23 20.19
CA PRO A 130 20.26 -1.84 21.46
C PRO A 130 20.36 -2.92 22.54
N PHE A 131 20.26 -4.19 22.14
CA PHE A 131 20.28 -5.34 23.04
C PHE A 131 21.69 -5.62 23.56
N ALA A 132 22.70 -5.46 22.71
CA ALA A 132 24.08 -5.60 23.14
C ALA A 132 24.45 -4.51 24.15
N LEU A 133 24.01 -3.28 23.89
CA LEU A 133 24.20 -2.12 24.77
C LEU A 133 23.34 -2.16 26.03
N ALA A 134 22.24 -2.91 26.07
CA ALA A 134 21.41 -3.07 27.25
C ALA A 134 22.18 -3.65 28.46
N ARG A 135 23.27 -4.37 28.20
CA ARG A 135 24.18 -4.94 29.20
C ARG A 135 25.26 -3.97 29.69
N HIS A 136 25.29 -2.77 29.14
CA HIS A 136 26.24 -1.70 29.46
C HIS A 136 25.49 -0.53 30.10
N PRO A 137 25.23 -0.57 31.43
CA PRO A 137 24.45 0.46 32.11
C PRO A 137 25.10 1.85 32.03
N GLU A 138 26.39 1.94 31.71
CA GLU A 138 27.12 3.18 31.47
C GLU A 138 26.76 3.87 30.14
N VAL A 139 26.04 3.20 29.24
CA VAL A 139 25.62 3.74 27.95
C VAL A 139 24.17 4.24 28.03
N THR A 140 23.96 5.54 27.78
CA THR A 140 22.60 6.06 27.58
C THR A 140 22.19 5.87 26.12
N GLN A 141 21.04 5.25 25.89
CA GLN A 141 20.52 4.96 24.55
C GLN A 141 19.42 5.94 24.18
N PHE A 142 19.54 6.58 23.02
CA PHE A 142 18.57 7.50 22.45
C PHE A 142 18.00 6.88 21.18
N PHE A 143 16.69 6.75 21.11
CA PHE A 143 15.98 6.30 19.92
C PHE A 143 15.36 7.51 19.24
N ASP A 144 15.55 7.61 17.92
CA ASP A 144 14.83 8.59 17.14
C ASP A 144 13.33 8.37 17.25
N ALA A 145 12.57 9.44 17.39
CA ALA A 145 11.12 9.39 17.49
C ALA A 145 10.48 8.69 16.28
N GLY A 146 11.11 8.75 15.09
CA GLY A 146 10.69 8.00 13.92
C GLY A 146 10.76 6.48 14.09
N VAL A 147 11.61 5.94 14.97
CA VAL A 147 11.74 4.48 15.20
C VAL A 147 10.47 3.88 15.79
N ILE A 148 9.76 4.63 16.64
CA ILE A 148 8.49 4.17 17.24
C ILE A 148 7.27 4.46 16.37
N GLU A 149 7.42 5.23 15.29
CA GLU A 149 6.29 5.53 14.41
C GLU A 149 5.87 4.34 13.57
N ARG A 150 4.57 4.06 13.59
CA ARG A 150 3.94 3.02 12.76
C ARG A 150 3.55 3.60 11.41
N SER A 151 4.48 3.56 10.45
CA SER A 151 4.24 4.07 9.09
C SER A 151 3.57 3.01 8.20
N PHE A 152 4.21 1.85 8.02
CA PHE A 152 3.67 0.75 7.22
C PHE A 152 3.91 -0.59 7.91
N PRO A 153 3.04 -1.59 7.65
CA PRO A 153 3.29 -2.95 8.10
C PRO A 153 4.67 -3.42 7.61
N PRO A 154 5.40 -4.21 8.42
CA PRO A 154 4.90 -4.91 9.62
C PRO A 154 4.95 -4.14 10.94
N TYR A 155 5.27 -2.83 10.92
CA TYR A 155 5.37 -1.99 12.13
C TYR A 155 6.44 -2.46 13.15
N THR A 156 7.39 -3.25 12.69
CA THR A 156 8.54 -3.77 13.44
C THR A 156 9.83 -3.35 12.74
N MET A 157 10.91 -3.34 13.50
CA MET A 157 12.26 -3.01 13.02
C MET A 157 13.13 -4.26 12.98
N MET A 158 14.15 -4.25 12.14
CA MET A 158 15.18 -5.27 12.11
C MET A 158 16.55 -4.69 12.41
N THR A 159 17.41 -5.46 13.07
CA THR A 159 18.83 -5.14 13.24
C THR A 159 19.64 -6.42 13.43
N ASN A 160 20.96 -6.33 13.47
CA ASN A 160 21.78 -7.50 13.78
C ASN A 160 21.53 -7.92 15.22
N LEU A 161 21.76 -9.19 15.55
CA LEU A 161 21.58 -9.71 16.91
C LEU A 161 22.93 -9.84 17.63
N GLY A 162 23.82 -8.87 17.42
CA GLY A 162 25.20 -8.91 17.91
C GLY A 162 26.16 -9.72 17.04
N HIS A 163 25.68 -10.36 15.97
CA HIS A 163 26.49 -11.13 15.03
C HIS A 163 26.10 -10.80 13.59
N LEU A 164 27.05 -10.80 12.65
CA LEU A 164 26.83 -10.35 11.27
C LEU A 164 25.88 -11.25 10.46
N GLU A 165 25.81 -12.54 10.80
CA GLU A 165 24.91 -13.52 10.16
C GLU A 165 23.54 -13.66 10.86
N TRP A 166 23.35 -13.03 12.01
CA TRP A 166 22.12 -13.18 12.81
C TRP A 166 21.37 -11.87 12.89
N ALA A 167 20.10 -11.91 12.53
CA ALA A 167 19.19 -10.79 12.60
C ALA A 167 18.10 -11.05 13.63
N VAL A 168 17.55 -9.95 14.12
CA VAL A 168 16.31 -9.96 14.87
C VAL A 168 15.36 -8.94 14.28
N GLU A 169 14.09 -9.34 14.15
CA GLU A 169 12.94 -8.45 13.98
C GLU A 169 12.26 -8.29 15.33
N PHE A 170 11.88 -7.07 15.71
CA PHE A 170 11.28 -6.79 17.02
C PHE A 170 10.37 -5.56 16.99
N VAL A 171 9.53 -5.41 18.03
CA VAL A 171 8.69 -4.22 18.24
C VAL A 171 9.45 -3.19 19.07
N PRO A 172 9.84 -2.02 18.53
CA PRO A 172 10.64 -1.04 19.28
C PRO A 172 9.97 -0.50 20.54
N GLU A 173 8.66 -0.23 20.48
CA GLU A 173 7.88 0.26 21.63
C GLU A 173 7.95 -0.70 22.82
N GLN A 174 7.89 -2.02 22.57
CA GLN A 174 7.98 -3.03 23.63
C GLN A 174 9.37 -3.08 24.25
N PHE A 175 10.43 -2.95 23.44
CA PHE A 175 11.80 -2.90 23.96
C PHE A 175 12.03 -1.65 24.82
N LEU A 176 11.60 -0.49 24.34
CA LEU A 176 11.71 0.78 25.10
C LEU A 176 10.97 0.74 26.44
N ALA A 177 9.84 0.04 26.51
CA ALA A 177 9.05 -0.08 27.73
C ALA A 177 9.75 -0.87 28.85
N VAL A 178 10.74 -1.71 28.51
CA VAL A 178 11.40 -2.60 29.48
C VAL A 178 12.88 -2.31 29.67
N GLN A 179 13.47 -1.48 28.82
CA GLN A 179 14.89 -1.19 28.86
C GLN A 179 15.22 0.09 29.64
N ALA A 180 16.00 -0.08 30.71
CA ALA A 180 16.56 1.04 31.47
C ALA A 180 17.56 1.85 30.62
N ASN A 181 17.74 3.13 30.98
CA ASN A 181 18.66 4.07 30.33
C ASN A 181 18.35 4.31 28.84
N THR A 182 17.07 4.21 28.44
CA THR A 182 16.60 4.59 27.11
C THR A 182 15.79 5.88 27.12
N ARG A 183 15.88 6.65 26.04
CA ARG A 183 15.09 7.87 25.80
C ARG A 183 14.63 7.90 24.34
N VAL A 184 13.49 8.52 24.09
CA VAL A 184 13.02 8.83 22.73
C VAL A 184 13.18 10.32 22.50
N GLU A 185 13.91 10.70 21.46
CA GLU A 185 14.20 12.09 21.09
C GLU A 185 14.13 12.26 19.57
N ASP A 186 14.04 13.49 19.07
CA ASP A 186 14.25 13.76 17.63
C ASP A 186 15.75 13.95 17.37
N VAL A 187 16.40 12.94 16.80
CA VAL A 187 17.86 12.92 16.58
C VAL A 187 18.23 12.69 15.12
N ALA A 188 17.24 12.40 14.26
CA ALA A 188 17.46 12.24 12.84
C ALA A 188 17.46 13.59 12.10
N ALA A 189 18.27 13.67 11.05
CA ALA A 189 18.33 14.83 10.17
C ALA A 189 17.07 14.93 9.31
N GLY A 190 16.69 16.18 9.01
CA GLY A 190 15.50 16.51 8.24
C GLY A 190 14.27 16.78 9.11
N THR A 191 13.19 17.20 8.46
CA THR A 191 11.90 17.43 9.11
C THR A 191 11.23 16.09 9.34
N ARG A 192 10.68 15.90 10.55
CA ARG A 192 9.85 14.74 10.86
C ARG A 192 8.62 14.77 9.95
N VAL A 193 8.66 13.99 8.88
CA VAL A 193 7.49 13.78 8.04
C VAL A 193 6.60 12.83 8.84
N THR A 194 5.50 13.35 9.37
CA THR A 194 4.46 12.48 9.94
C THR A 194 4.15 11.44 8.89
N PRO A 195 4.38 10.14 9.17
CA PRO A 195 4.14 9.13 8.15
C PRO A 195 2.67 9.24 7.78
N ALA A 196 2.40 9.46 6.49
CA ALA A 196 1.03 9.42 6.02
C ALA A 196 0.46 8.08 6.50
N ARG A 197 -0.72 8.11 7.09
CA ARG A 197 -1.50 6.87 7.25
C ARG A 197 -1.63 6.35 5.83
N GLY A 198 -0.88 5.28 5.52
CA GLY A 198 -0.70 4.83 4.14
C GLY A 198 -2.03 4.80 3.40
N GLN A 199 -2.01 5.10 2.10
CA GLN A 199 -3.25 5.35 1.36
C GLN A 199 -4.33 4.29 1.61
N ALA A 200 -5.54 4.79 1.87
CA ALA A 200 -6.75 3.98 1.95
C ALA A 200 -7.61 4.25 0.71
N ILE A 201 -7.87 3.21 -0.05
CA ILE A 201 -8.62 3.30 -1.30
C ILE A 201 -10.10 2.99 -1.01
N GLY A 202 -10.97 3.95 -1.29
CA GLY A 202 -12.42 3.79 -1.24
C GLY A 202 -12.98 3.33 -2.58
N ILE A 203 -13.79 2.28 -2.57
CA ILE A 203 -14.54 1.79 -3.72
C ILE A 203 -16.02 1.85 -3.38
N LEU A 204 -16.77 2.69 -4.10
CA LEU A 204 -18.22 2.65 -4.09
C LEU A 204 -18.71 1.69 -5.18
N THR A 205 -19.54 0.72 -4.81
CA THR A 205 -20.14 -0.27 -5.71
C THR A 205 -21.59 -0.56 -5.32
N GLY A 206 -22.31 -1.32 -6.13
CA GLY A 206 -23.70 -1.69 -5.86
C GLY A 206 -24.56 -1.90 -7.10
N ASN A 207 -24.12 -1.42 -8.27
CA ASN A 207 -24.77 -1.66 -9.55
C ASN A 207 -23.80 -2.20 -10.63
N SER A 208 -23.34 -3.44 -10.52
CA SER A 208 -23.60 -4.43 -9.47
C SER A 208 -22.45 -4.56 -8.46
N PRO A 209 -22.63 -5.24 -7.31
CA PRO A 209 -21.55 -5.48 -6.35
C PRO A 209 -20.30 -6.15 -6.98
N GLU A 210 -20.51 -7.07 -7.93
CA GLU A 210 -19.47 -7.80 -8.65
C GLU A 210 -18.51 -6.86 -9.41
N ALA A 211 -18.99 -5.71 -9.89
CA ALA A 211 -18.15 -4.72 -10.55
C ALA A 211 -17.10 -4.15 -9.58
N GLY A 212 -17.50 -3.88 -8.33
CA GLY A 212 -16.59 -3.45 -7.27
C GLY A 212 -15.60 -4.53 -6.88
N MET A 213 -16.03 -5.79 -6.82
CA MET A 213 -15.13 -6.93 -6.58
C MET A 213 -14.09 -7.05 -7.69
N LEU A 214 -14.52 -6.91 -8.95
CA LEU A 214 -13.63 -6.95 -10.12
C LEU A 214 -12.65 -5.77 -10.13
N LEU A 215 -13.11 -4.57 -9.78
CA LEU A 215 -12.23 -3.39 -9.64
C LEU A 215 -11.15 -3.65 -8.58
N TRP A 216 -11.53 -4.20 -7.42
CA TRP A 216 -10.58 -4.53 -6.37
C TRP A 216 -9.59 -5.63 -6.79
N GLU A 217 -10.07 -6.67 -7.49
CA GLU A 217 -9.20 -7.71 -8.06
C GLU A 217 -8.16 -7.11 -9.02
N LYS A 218 -8.60 -6.25 -9.95
CA LYS A 218 -7.73 -5.57 -10.91
C LYS A 218 -6.71 -4.67 -10.23
N LEU A 219 -7.11 -3.93 -9.20
CA LEU A 219 -6.22 -3.12 -8.37
C LEU A 219 -5.13 -3.98 -7.73
N ASN A 220 -5.52 -5.09 -7.07
CA ASN A 220 -4.57 -6.01 -6.43
C ASN A 220 -3.61 -6.62 -7.47
N ARG A 221 -4.10 -6.97 -8.66
CA ARG A 221 -3.23 -7.43 -9.75
C ARG A 221 -2.24 -6.36 -10.17
N GLY A 222 -2.69 -5.12 -10.39
CA GLY A 222 -1.79 -4.00 -10.74
C GLY A 222 -0.66 -3.82 -9.72
N ILE A 223 -0.97 -3.93 -8.43
CA ILE A 223 0.02 -3.82 -7.36
C ILE A 223 1.00 -5.01 -7.33
N ARG A 224 0.52 -6.23 -7.60
CA ARG A 224 1.40 -7.42 -7.72
C ARG A 224 2.35 -7.33 -8.91
N GLU A 225 1.86 -6.78 -10.02
CA GLU A 225 2.61 -6.64 -11.27
C GLU A 225 3.49 -5.38 -11.31
N SER A 226 3.37 -4.51 -10.30
CA SER A 226 4.15 -3.29 -10.16
C SER A 226 5.65 -3.58 -10.17
N ARG A 227 6.40 -2.77 -10.91
CA ARG A 227 7.86 -2.76 -10.86
C ARG A 227 8.41 -1.81 -9.79
N GLN A 228 7.56 -0.92 -9.28
CA GLN A 228 7.95 0.09 -8.29
C GLN A 228 7.87 -0.49 -6.88
N ILE A 229 6.86 -1.31 -6.60
CA ILE A 229 6.67 -1.94 -5.30
C ILE A 229 7.32 -3.32 -5.29
N LYS A 230 8.27 -3.54 -4.39
CA LYS A 230 8.72 -4.90 -4.07
C LYS A 230 7.60 -5.63 -3.33
N PHE A 231 6.83 -6.45 -4.05
CA PHE A 231 5.71 -7.20 -3.49
C PHE A 231 6.17 -8.24 -2.45
N ARG A 232 5.54 -8.23 -1.27
CA ARG A 232 5.88 -9.04 -0.09
C ARG A 232 4.64 -9.70 0.52
N GLY A 233 3.72 -10.12 -0.35
CA GLY A 233 2.43 -10.64 0.09
C GLY A 233 1.51 -9.55 0.64
N ASP A 234 0.63 -9.94 1.55
CA ASP A 234 -0.55 -9.15 1.92
C ASP A 234 -0.25 -7.75 2.45
N VAL A 235 0.89 -7.58 3.14
CA VAL A 235 1.35 -6.28 3.66
C VAL A 235 1.71 -5.25 2.58
N SER A 236 1.75 -5.68 1.32
CA SER A 236 2.02 -4.82 0.17
C SER A 236 0.75 -4.24 -0.44
N PHE A 237 -0.42 -4.71 -0.03
CA PHE A 237 -1.69 -4.15 -0.48
C PHE A 237 -2.08 -2.90 0.31
N PRO A 238 -2.88 -2.00 -0.29
CA PRO A 238 -3.45 -0.86 0.41
C PRO A 238 -4.55 -1.34 1.35
N ARG A 239 -4.88 -0.49 2.32
CA ARG A 239 -6.18 -0.62 2.98
C ARG A 239 -7.25 -0.28 1.95
N VAL A 240 -8.24 -1.15 1.80
CA VAL A 240 -9.39 -0.91 0.89
C VAL A 240 -10.66 -0.82 1.72
N LEU A 241 -11.43 0.25 1.49
CA LEU A 241 -12.75 0.47 2.04
C LEU A 241 -13.77 0.29 0.92
N VAL A 242 -14.76 -0.58 1.13
CA VAL A 242 -15.78 -0.84 0.12
C VAL A 242 -17.13 -0.48 0.70
N GLU A 243 -17.81 0.46 0.07
CA GLU A 243 -19.25 0.69 0.28
C GLU A 243 -19.97 -0.05 -0.84
N SER A 244 -20.53 -1.22 -0.52
CA SER A 244 -21.39 -1.98 -1.44
C SER A 244 -22.84 -1.70 -1.12
N VAL A 245 -23.49 -0.89 -1.95
CA VAL A 245 -24.84 -0.38 -1.73
C VAL A 245 -25.77 -0.83 -2.87
N PRO A 246 -26.41 -2.01 -2.76
CA PRO A 246 -27.26 -2.56 -3.82
C PRO A 246 -28.39 -1.63 -4.29
N ASP A 247 -28.84 -0.70 -3.44
CA ASP A 247 -29.83 0.34 -3.79
C ASP A 247 -29.37 1.23 -4.95
N MET A 248 -28.06 1.31 -5.23
CA MET A 248 -27.53 1.93 -6.45
C MET A 248 -28.05 1.25 -7.73
N GLY A 249 -28.58 0.03 -7.65
CA GLY A 249 -29.26 -0.67 -8.75
C GLY A 249 -30.42 0.12 -9.34
N LEU A 250 -31.03 1.03 -8.56
CA LEU A 250 -32.05 1.97 -9.03
C LEU A 250 -31.54 2.88 -10.16
N SER A 251 -30.22 3.04 -10.32
CA SER A 251 -29.62 3.77 -11.46
C SER A 251 -29.88 3.15 -12.83
N MET A 252 -30.41 1.93 -12.90
CA MET A 252 -30.93 1.39 -14.17
C MET A 252 -32.15 2.18 -14.69
N GLU A 253 -32.88 2.82 -13.78
CA GLU A 253 -34.01 3.72 -14.04
C GLU A 253 -33.63 5.16 -13.64
N LEU A 254 -32.36 5.56 -13.89
CA LEU A 254 -31.77 6.78 -13.31
C LEU A 254 -32.66 8.02 -13.49
N LEU A 255 -33.25 8.22 -14.67
CA LEU A 255 -34.06 9.41 -14.97
C LEU A 255 -35.34 9.48 -14.13
N ASP A 256 -35.90 8.33 -13.75
CA ASP A 256 -37.13 8.25 -12.94
C ASP A 256 -36.83 8.27 -11.43
N ARG A 257 -35.55 8.11 -11.05
CA ARG A 257 -35.10 7.92 -9.66
C ARG A 257 -33.86 8.75 -9.31
N VAL A 258 -33.70 9.92 -9.93
CA VAL A 258 -32.49 10.74 -9.81
C VAL A 258 -32.20 11.06 -8.34
N ASP A 259 -33.21 11.45 -7.57
CA ASP A 259 -33.03 11.90 -6.20
C ASP A 259 -32.68 10.75 -5.24
N GLU A 260 -33.32 9.59 -5.39
CA GLU A 260 -33.02 8.40 -4.59
C GLU A 260 -31.60 7.88 -4.87
N VAL A 261 -31.22 7.80 -6.15
CA VAL A 261 -29.87 7.36 -6.53
C VAL A 261 -28.83 8.39 -6.07
N ARG A 262 -29.10 9.68 -6.23
CA ARG A 262 -28.24 10.78 -5.76
C ARG A 262 -27.96 10.64 -4.28
N ALA A 263 -29.01 10.58 -3.45
CA ALA A 263 -28.88 10.48 -2.00
C ALA A 263 -28.09 9.23 -1.58
N THR A 264 -28.33 8.12 -2.26
CA THR A 264 -27.61 6.85 -2.04
C THR A 264 -26.12 6.99 -2.33
N VAL A 265 -25.77 7.54 -3.51
CA VAL A 265 -24.38 7.72 -3.94
C VAL A 265 -23.65 8.71 -3.04
N THR A 266 -24.22 9.89 -2.79
CA THR A 266 -23.56 10.93 -1.99
C THR A 266 -23.32 10.47 -0.55
N SER A 267 -24.31 9.84 0.07
CA SER A 267 -24.18 9.32 1.44
C SER A 267 -23.09 8.23 1.54
N ALA A 268 -22.96 7.37 0.52
CA ALA A 268 -21.93 6.34 0.52
C ALA A 268 -20.52 6.93 0.32
N ILE A 269 -20.36 7.95 -0.52
CA ILE A 269 -19.09 8.67 -0.67
C ILE A 269 -18.70 9.37 0.64
N GLU A 270 -19.64 10.02 1.31
CA GLU A 270 -19.42 10.65 2.62
C GLU A 270 -18.91 9.63 3.64
N ARG A 271 -19.51 8.42 3.68
CA ARG A 271 -19.04 7.34 4.57
C ARG A 271 -17.62 6.87 4.24
N LEU A 272 -17.28 6.70 2.95
CA LEU A 272 -15.90 6.35 2.56
C LEU A 272 -14.90 7.41 3.04
N CYS A 273 -15.21 8.69 2.81
CA CYS A 273 -14.37 9.81 3.23
C CYS A 273 -14.23 9.87 4.76
N ALA A 274 -15.34 9.78 5.49
CA ALA A 274 -15.36 9.80 6.95
C ALA A 274 -14.61 8.61 7.59
N ASN A 275 -14.62 7.44 6.93
CA ASN A 275 -13.90 6.24 7.37
C ASN A 275 -12.42 6.22 6.97
N GLY A 276 -11.93 7.34 6.43
CA GLY A 276 -10.53 7.62 6.18
C GLY A 276 -10.02 7.15 4.82
N ALA A 277 -10.87 7.03 3.81
CA ALA A 277 -10.40 6.92 2.43
C ALA A 277 -9.62 8.19 2.05
N THR A 278 -8.47 8.03 1.40
CA THR A 278 -7.65 9.15 0.89
C THR A 278 -7.81 9.31 -0.62
N VAL A 279 -8.25 8.26 -1.30
CA VAL A 279 -8.64 8.25 -2.70
C VAL A 279 -9.92 7.43 -2.86
N VAL A 280 -10.85 7.87 -3.71
CA VAL A 280 -12.14 7.21 -3.94
C VAL A 280 -12.41 7.05 -5.43
N SER A 281 -13.01 5.93 -5.81
CA SER A 281 -13.57 5.69 -7.13
C SER A 281 -14.93 4.99 -7.05
N VAL A 282 -15.73 5.12 -8.11
CA VAL A 282 -17.03 4.46 -8.24
C VAL A 282 -16.98 3.38 -9.32
N ALA A 283 -17.30 2.14 -8.96
CA ALA A 283 -17.35 0.99 -9.87
C ALA A 283 -18.70 0.92 -10.62
N CYS A 284 -19.12 2.03 -11.21
CA CYS A 284 -20.35 2.13 -12.00
C CYS A 284 -20.26 3.37 -12.90
N ASN A 285 -20.50 3.20 -14.20
CA ASN A 285 -20.43 4.31 -15.16
C ASN A 285 -21.69 5.18 -15.14
N THR A 286 -22.86 4.60 -14.91
CA THR A 286 -24.14 5.33 -14.86
C THR A 286 -24.17 6.37 -13.73
N THR A 287 -23.58 6.04 -12.57
CA THR A 287 -23.56 6.95 -11.41
C THR A 287 -22.49 8.05 -11.50
N GLN A 288 -21.66 8.04 -12.56
CA GLN A 288 -20.82 9.20 -12.92
C GLN A 288 -21.67 10.42 -13.31
N TYR A 289 -22.98 10.24 -13.51
CA TYR A 289 -23.93 11.35 -13.57
C TYR A 289 -23.82 12.32 -12.38
N PHE A 290 -23.47 11.82 -11.19
CA PHE A 290 -23.30 12.61 -9.96
C PHE A 290 -21.85 13.03 -9.70
N GLU A 291 -20.99 13.03 -10.73
CA GLU A 291 -19.56 13.30 -10.60
C GLU A 291 -19.26 14.65 -9.92
N ALA A 292 -20.03 15.70 -10.22
CA ALA A 292 -19.83 17.02 -9.63
C ALA A 292 -20.05 17.00 -8.10
N GLU A 293 -21.08 16.31 -7.64
CA GLU A 293 -21.41 16.15 -6.23
C GLU A 293 -20.37 15.27 -5.52
N ILE A 294 -19.96 14.16 -6.16
CA ILE A 294 -18.91 13.27 -5.65
C ILE A 294 -17.61 14.06 -5.46
N ARG A 295 -17.19 14.84 -6.46
CA ARG A 295 -16.00 15.70 -6.39
C ARG A 295 -16.10 16.71 -5.26
N LYS A 296 -17.26 17.35 -5.11
CA LYS A 296 -17.48 18.34 -4.04
C LYS A 296 -17.30 17.71 -2.66
N ILE A 297 -17.90 16.54 -2.42
CA ILE A 297 -17.77 15.81 -1.15
C ILE A 297 -16.31 15.42 -0.93
N CYS A 298 -15.67 14.79 -1.91
CA CYS A 298 -14.26 14.39 -1.79
C CYS A 298 -13.36 15.61 -1.47
N ALA A 299 -13.54 16.74 -2.15
CA ALA A 299 -12.77 17.96 -1.90
C ALA A 299 -12.98 18.52 -0.49
N GLN A 300 -14.20 18.48 0.06
CA GLN A 300 -14.48 18.90 1.43
C GLN A 300 -13.73 18.07 2.49
N HIS A 301 -13.41 16.81 2.15
CA HIS A 301 -12.67 15.90 3.01
C HIS A 301 -11.17 15.80 2.67
N GLY A 302 -10.67 16.55 1.68
CA GLY A 302 -9.29 16.43 1.20
C GLY A 302 -8.98 15.08 0.54
N VAL A 303 -10.01 14.42 -0.01
CA VAL A 303 -9.93 13.11 -0.66
C VAL A 303 -9.80 13.28 -2.17
N THR A 304 -8.95 12.47 -2.80
CA THR A 304 -8.81 12.45 -4.26
C THR A 304 -9.93 11.62 -4.88
N TYR A 305 -10.66 12.17 -5.85
CA TYR A 305 -11.61 11.40 -6.64
C TYR A 305 -11.00 10.98 -7.98
N VAL A 306 -11.14 9.71 -8.34
CA VAL A 306 -10.74 9.16 -9.64
C VAL A 306 -12.00 8.95 -10.50
N SER A 307 -12.20 9.79 -11.51
CA SER A 307 -13.31 9.67 -12.46
C SER A 307 -12.99 8.65 -13.56
N THR A 308 -13.95 7.76 -13.83
CA THR A 308 -13.79 6.76 -14.88
C THR A 308 -13.73 7.39 -16.28
N ALA A 309 -14.48 8.47 -16.52
CA ALA A 309 -14.50 9.17 -17.80
C ALA A 309 -13.16 9.90 -18.04
N GLU A 310 -12.64 10.60 -17.04
CA GLU A 310 -11.34 11.28 -17.14
C GLU A 310 -10.18 10.30 -17.38
N GLU A 311 -10.19 9.16 -16.67
CA GLU A 311 -9.17 8.13 -16.84
C GLU A 311 -9.26 7.46 -18.22
N THR A 312 -10.46 7.33 -18.76
CA THR A 312 -10.68 6.87 -20.14
C THR A 312 -10.12 7.88 -21.14
N ALA A 313 -10.46 9.17 -21.02
CA ALA A 313 -9.92 10.22 -21.89
C ALA A 313 -8.38 10.26 -21.83
N ARG A 314 -7.81 10.19 -20.62
CA ARG A 314 -6.35 10.18 -20.40
C ARG A 314 -5.69 9.03 -21.14
N TYR A 315 -6.25 7.82 -21.03
CA TYR A 315 -5.73 6.65 -21.73
C TYR A 315 -5.82 6.78 -23.25
N LEU A 316 -6.97 7.23 -23.77
CA LEU A 316 -7.18 7.41 -25.21
C LEU A 316 -6.17 8.40 -25.81
N ARG A 317 -5.88 9.51 -25.12
CA ARG A 317 -4.82 10.47 -25.53
C ARG A 317 -3.43 9.83 -25.54
N GLN A 318 -3.09 9.11 -24.48
CA GLN A 318 -1.77 8.48 -24.32
C GLN A 318 -1.50 7.42 -25.40
N GLU A 319 -2.55 6.74 -25.85
CA GLU A 319 -2.48 5.67 -26.85
C GLU A 319 -2.80 6.13 -28.26
N ASP A 320 -2.95 7.45 -28.46
CA ASP A 320 -3.33 8.13 -29.71
C ASP A 320 -4.57 7.51 -30.39
N VAL A 321 -5.55 7.09 -29.60
CA VAL A 321 -6.84 6.59 -30.10
C VAL A 321 -7.74 7.79 -30.40
N ARG A 322 -8.10 7.96 -31.67
CA ARG A 322 -8.95 9.08 -32.15
C ARG A 322 -10.41 8.71 -32.35
N SER A 323 -10.68 7.45 -32.69
CA SER A 323 -12.02 6.94 -32.98
C SER A 323 -12.22 5.58 -32.30
N PHE A 324 -13.39 5.36 -31.70
CA PHE A 324 -13.74 4.12 -31.02
C PHE A 324 -15.25 3.92 -30.92
N ASP A 325 -15.69 2.68 -30.73
CA ASP A 325 -17.07 2.37 -30.36
C ASP A 325 -17.26 2.41 -28.84
N LEU A 326 -18.28 3.13 -28.37
CA LEU A 326 -18.63 3.23 -26.95
C LEU A 326 -19.76 2.27 -26.61
N PHE A 327 -19.43 1.17 -25.93
CA PHE A 327 -20.41 0.19 -25.47
C PHE A 327 -20.87 0.55 -24.05
N ALA A 328 -22.02 1.22 -23.97
CA ALA A 328 -22.63 1.70 -22.74
C ALA A 328 -24.16 1.55 -22.77
N THR A 329 -24.84 1.83 -21.66
CA THR A 329 -26.30 2.08 -21.69
C THR A 329 -26.58 3.44 -22.33
N ALA A 330 -27.80 3.64 -22.83
CA ALA A 330 -28.23 4.94 -23.36
C ALA A 330 -27.99 6.08 -22.34
N SER A 331 -28.29 5.81 -21.06
CA SER A 331 -28.09 6.79 -19.99
C SER A 331 -26.64 7.24 -19.81
N VAL A 332 -25.68 6.32 -20.00
CA VAL A 332 -24.25 6.63 -19.93
C VAL A 332 -23.81 7.46 -21.14
N ALA A 333 -24.23 7.05 -22.34
CA ALA A 333 -23.86 7.74 -23.59
C ALA A 333 -24.39 9.18 -23.63
N ASP A 334 -25.61 9.41 -23.14
CA ASP A 334 -26.31 10.68 -23.31
C ASP A 334 -26.13 11.66 -22.14
N PHE A 335 -26.00 11.17 -20.90
CA PHE A 335 -26.16 12.02 -19.71
C PHE A 335 -24.98 12.06 -18.75
N THR A 336 -23.97 11.18 -18.89
CA THR A 336 -22.80 11.18 -18.00
C THR A 336 -21.65 11.97 -18.58
N THR A 337 -20.56 12.12 -17.81
CA THR A 337 -19.31 12.76 -18.26
C THR A 337 -18.64 12.03 -19.43
N PHE A 338 -19.08 10.82 -19.79
CA PHE A 338 -18.67 10.16 -21.04
C PHE A 338 -19.12 10.90 -22.29
N ARG A 339 -20.22 11.67 -22.25
CA ARG A 339 -20.66 12.45 -23.41
C ARG A 339 -19.62 13.49 -23.83
N ASP A 340 -18.85 13.99 -22.87
CA ASP A 340 -17.86 15.03 -23.09
C ASP A 340 -16.65 14.49 -23.89
N LEU A 341 -16.49 13.16 -23.98
CA LEU A 341 -15.51 12.53 -24.87
C LEU A 341 -15.77 12.88 -26.34
N ALA A 342 -17.03 13.10 -26.75
CA ALA A 342 -17.35 13.46 -28.12
C ALA A 342 -16.84 14.85 -28.52
N ALA A 343 -16.43 15.68 -27.56
CA ALA A 343 -15.80 16.98 -27.85
C ALA A 343 -14.35 16.83 -28.35
N GLU A 344 -13.71 15.69 -28.09
CA GLU A 344 -12.29 15.45 -28.42
C GLU A 344 -12.06 14.22 -29.32
N PHE A 345 -12.96 13.24 -29.26
CA PHE A 345 -12.82 11.97 -29.95
C PHE A 345 -14.01 11.70 -30.88
N GLU A 346 -13.77 10.90 -31.92
CA GLU A 346 -14.83 10.37 -32.76
C GLU A 346 -15.49 9.17 -32.06
N VAL A 347 -16.55 9.45 -31.31
CA VAL A 347 -17.28 8.44 -30.54
C VAL A 347 -18.38 7.82 -31.38
N ASN A 348 -18.22 6.54 -31.71
CA ASN A 348 -19.25 5.74 -32.38
C ASN A 348 -20.15 5.08 -31.32
N VAL A 349 -21.37 5.59 -31.17
CA VAL A 349 -22.38 4.96 -30.30
C VAL A 349 -23.18 3.94 -31.11
N PRO A 350 -23.39 2.70 -30.60
CA PRO A 350 -24.24 1.71 -31.25
C PRO A 350 -25.65 2.24 -31.56
N SER A 351 -26.32 1.63 -32.55
CA SER A 351 -27.70 1.99 -32.88
C SER A 351 -28.65 1.74 -31.70
N PRO A 352 -29.83 2.39 -31.64
CA PRO A 352 -30.80 2.20 -30.55
C PRO A 352 -31.11 0.73 -30.26
N ARG A 353 -31.33 -0.07 -31.32
CA ARG A 353 -31.54 -1.52 -31.21
C ARG A 353 -30.37 -2.24 -30.52
N HIS A 354 -29.14 -1.84 -30.81
CA HIS A 354 -27.96 -2.44 -30.18
C HIS A 354 -27.78 -1.95 -28.74
N LEU A 355 -28.10 -0.69 -28.43
CA LEU A 355 -28.11 -0.17 -27.05
C LEU A 355 -29.12 -0.93 -26.18
N ASP A 356 -30.33 -1.20 -26.69
CA ASP A 356 -31.32 -2.01 -26.01
C ASP A 356 -30.80 -3.42 -25.73
N ALA A 357 -30.11 -4.03 -26.70
CA ALA A 357 -29.49 -5.34 -26.54
C ALA A 357 -28.33 -5.32 -25.52
N ILE A 358 -27.54 -4.24 -25.46
CA ILE A 358 -26.50 -4.04 -24.44
C ILE A 358 -27.15 -3.96 -23.06
N GLN A 359 -28.22 -3.18 -22.91
CA GLN A 359 -28.94 -3.03 -21.65
C GLN A 359 -29.59 -4.34 -21.18
N GLN A 360 -30.24 -5.08 -22.08
CA GLN A 360 -30.79 -6.41 -21.78
C GLN A 360 -29.70 -7.39 -21.36
N LEU A 361 -28.55 -7.38 -22.03
CA LEU A 361 -27.40 -8.19 -21.63
C LEU A 361 -26.91 -7.82 -20.23
N ALA A 362 -26.83 -6.52 -19.92
CA ALA A 362 -26.47 -6.04 -18.58
C ALA A 362 -27.40 -6.62 -17.50
N PHE A 363 -28.72 -6.55 -17.73
CA PHE A 363 -29.71 -7.13 -16.82
C PHE A 363 -29.56 -8.65 -16.69
N SER A 364 -29.38 -9.37 -17.80
CA SER A 364 -29.13 -10.82 -17.74
C SER A 364 -27.89 -11.14 -16.90
N VAL A 365 -26.80 -10.38 -17.02
CA VAL A 365 -25.60 -10.61 -16.19
C VAL A 365 -25.89 -10.36 -14.71
N LYS A 366 -26.69 -9.36 -14.36
CA LYS A 366 -27.05 -9.06 -12.96
C LYS A 366 -27.95 -10.13 -12.33
N ILE A 367 -28.81 -10.78 -13.13
CA ILE A 367 -29.75 -11.80 -12.66
C ILE A 367 -29.11 -13.20 -12.68
N GLU A 368 -28.46 -13.55 -13.79
CA GLU A 368 -27.99 -14.90 -14.08
C GLU A 368 -26.49 -15.08 -13.77
N GLY A 369 -25.76 -13.98 -13.57
CA GLY A 369 -24.30 -13.99 -13.47
C GLY A 369 -23.60 -14.23 -14.80
N VAL A 370 -22.33 -14.63 -14.72
CA VAL A 370 -21.54 -15.02 -15.90
C VAL A 370 -21.86 -16.46 -16.28
N ALA A 371 -22.41 -16.65 -17.47
CA ALA A 371 -22.72 -17.97 -18.03
C ALA A 371 -22.33 -18.05 -19.51
N GLY A 372 -22.24 -19.27 -20.05
CA GLY A 372 -21.96 -19.49 -21.48
C GLY A 372 -22.86 -18.68 -22.43
N PRO A 373 -24.20 -18.63 -22.20
CA PRO A 373 -25.10 -17.83 -23.01
C PRO A 373 -24.81 -16.32 -22.97
N THR A 374 -24.55 -15.71 -21.80
CA THR A 374 -24.28 -14.27 -21.69
C THR A 374 -22.94 -13.90 -22.33
N LEU A 375 -21.93 -14.78 -22.25
CA LEU A 375 -20.66 -14.61 -22.96
C LEU A 375 -20.81 -14.64 -24.48
N ASN A 376 -21.60 -15.57 -25.01
CA ASN A 376 -21.85 -15.66 -26.45
C ASN A 376 -22.63 -14.44 -26.96
N ARG A 377 -23.67 -14.02 -26.23
CA ARG A 377 -24.44 -12.79 -26.55
C ARG A 377 -23.54 -11.55 -26.59
N MET A 378 -22.61 -11.40 -25.64
CA MET A 378 -21.66 -10.28 -25.66
C MET A 378 -20.82 -10.27 -26.94
N ARG A 379 -20.28 -11.42 -27.33
CA ARG A 379 -19.44 -11.54 -28.53
C ARG A 379 -20.22 -11.22 -29.79
N ASP A 380 -21.42 -11.79 -29.93
CA ASP A 380 -22.29 -11.56 -31.07
C ASP A 380 -22.66 -10.08 -31.17
N LEU A 381 -23.00 -9.46 -30.04
CA LEU A 381 -23.34 -8.05 -29.96
C LEU A 381 -22.17 -7.15 -30.35
N VAL A 382 -20.95 -7.41 -29.86
CA VAL A 382 -19.76 -6.66 -30.26
C VAL A 382 -19.50 -6.81 -31.76
N ASN A 383 -19.60 -8.02 -32.30
CA ASN A 383 -19.37 -8.28 -33.72
C ASN A 383 -20.40 -7.58 -34.63
N GLN A 384 -21.64 -7.45 -34.17
CA GLN A 384 -22.73 -6.81 -34.92
C GLN A 384 -22.75 -5.28 -34.77
N ALA A 385 -22.38 -4.77 -33.60
CA ALA A 385 -22.55 -3.36 -33.27
C ALA A 385 -21.29 -2.50 -33.45
N ALA A 386 -20.08 -3.07 -33.27
CA ALA A 386 -18.84 -2.30 -33.33
C ALA A 386 -18.40 -2.01 -34.77
N ARG A 387 -18.22 -0.73 -35.10
CA ARG A 387 -17.85 -0.22 -36.42
C ARG A 387 -16.36 0.03 -36.58
N THR A 388 -15.65 0.18 -35.47
CA THR A 388 -14.22 0.45 -35.39
C THR A 388 -13.47 -0.78 -34.87
N ASP A 389 -12.14 -0.72 -34.92
CA ASP A 389 -11.27 -1.72 -34.31
C ASP A 389 -11.04 -1.48 -32.82
N THR A 390 -11.49 -0.36 -32.24
CA THR A 390 -11.32 -0.05 -30.83
C THR A 390 -12.67 0.04 -30.12
N VAL A 391 -12.87 -0.79 -29.11
CA VAL A 391 -14.13 -0.85 -28.35
C VAL A 391 -13.87 -0.45 -26.90
N VAL A 392 -14.51 0.62 -26.45
CA VAL A 392 -14.51 1.03 -25.04
C VAL A 392 -15.70 0.38 -24.34
N LEU A 393 -15.41 -0.46 -23.35
CA LEU A 393 -16.41 -1.10 -22.48
C LEU A 393 -16.76 -0.13 -21.35
N ALA A 394 -17.75 0.73 -21.60
CA ALA A 394 -18.28 1.70 -20.64
C ALA A 394 -19.54 1.19 -19.93
N LEU A 395 -19.60 -0.12 -19.69
CA LEU A 395 -20.59 -0.78 -18.85
C LEU A 395 -19.90 -1.89 -18.04
N THR A 396 -20.02 -1.83 -16.72
CA THR A 396 -19.25 -2.69 -15.81
C THR A 396 -19.60 -4.17 -15.92
N GLU A 397 -20.84 -4.50 -16.31
CA GLU A 397 -21.25 -5.88 -16.59
C GLU A 397 -20.52 -6.46 -17.81
N LEU A 398 -20.21 -5.63 -18.81
CA LEU A 398 -19.40 -6.05 -19.94
C LEU A 398 -17.95 -6.29 -19.51
N SER A 399 -17.42 -5.50 -18.58
CA SER A 399 -16.10 -5.74 -17.98
C SER A 399 -16.05 -7.09 -17.26
N ILE A 400 -17.11 -7.46 -16.53
CA ILE A 400 -17.23 -8.78 -15.86
C ILE A 400 -17.24 -9.91 -16.89
N LEU A 401 -18.09 -9.82 -17.92
CA LEU A 401 -18.12 -10.82 -18.99
C LEU A 401 -16.78 -10.93 -19.72
N PHE A 402 -16.14 -9.78 -19.99
CA PHE A 402 -14.84 -9.72 -20.65
C PHE A 402 -13.74 -10.40 -19.82
N ALA A 403 -13.71 -10.15 -18.50
CA ALA A 403 -12.74 -10.75 -17.58
C ALA A 403 -12.89 -12.28 -17.47
N ALA A 404 -14.11 -12.80 -17.60
CA ALA A 404 -14.39 -14.23 -17.50
C ALA A 404 -14.02 -15.05 -18.76
N GLN A 405 -13.58 -14.41 -19.85
CA GLN A 405 -13.20 -15.12 -21.07
C GLN A 405 -11.87 -15.86 -20.91
N LYS A 406 -11.93 -17.19 -20.73
CA LYS A 406 -10.75 -18.08 -20.58
C LYS A 406 -9.76 -18.05 -21.74
N GLN A 407 -10.26 -17.81 -22.95
CA GLN A 407 -9.44 -17.56 -24.13
C GLN A 407 -9.88 -16.21 -24.67
N ARG A 408 -8.97 -15.22 -24.61
CA ARG A 408 -9.06 -14.06 -25.50
C ARG A 408 -8.95 -14.64 -26.91
N GLN A 409 -10.09 -14.97 -27.52
CA GLN A 409 -10.12 -15.33 -28.93
C GLN A 409 -9.36 -14.25 -29.69
N LYS A 410 -8.71 -14.63 -30.80
CA LYS A 410 -8.04 -13.71 -31.73
C LYS A 410 -9.08 -12.78 -32.38
N SER A 411 -9.72 -11.92 -31.59
CA SER A 411 -10.44 -10.77 -32.11
C SER A 411 -9.39 -9.80 -32.64
N SER A 412 -9.61 -9.28 -33.84
CA SER A 412 -8.81 -8.16 -34.36
C SER A 412 -9.09 -6.87 -33.58
N LYS A 413 -10.19 -6.81 -32.81
CA LYS A 413 -10.58 -5.62 -32.06
C LYS A 413 -9.77 -5.46 -30.77
N ARG A 414 -9.36 -4.22 -30.50
CA ARG A 414 -8.77 -3.74 -29.26
C ARG A 414 -9.88 -3.37 -28.28
N PHE A 415 -9.92 -4.03 -27.13
CA PHE A 415 -10.87 -3.71 -26.06
C PHE A 415 -10.20 -2.84 -24.99
N ILE A 416 -10.89 -1.76 -24.62
CA ILE A 416 -10.50 -0.85 -23.54
C ILE A 416 -11.54 -0.99 -22.44
N ASP A 417 -11.16 -1.61 -21.33
CA ASP A 417 -12.03 -1.81 -20.17
C ASP A 417 -11.89 -0.65 -19.19
N THR A 418 -12.96 0.10 -19.00
CA THR A 418 -12.99 1.28 -18.13
C THR A 418 -12.65 0.95 -16.67
N LEU A 419 -13.04 -0.21 -16.14
CA LEU A 419 -12.66 -0.65 -14.80
C LEU A 419 -11.16 -0.95 -14.69
N ASP A 420 -10.54 -1.43 -15.78
CA ASP A 420 -9.09 -1.69 -15.82
C ASP A 420 -8.29 -0.38 -15.75
N LEU A 421 -8.75 0.65 -16.45
CA LEU A 421 -8.11 1.97 -16.44
C LEU A 421 -8.14 2.60 -15.04
N VAL A 422 -9.31 2.57 -14.40
CA VAL A 422 -9.47 3.05 -13.02
C VAL A 422 -8.59 2.25 -12.06
N ALA A 423 -8.58 0.91 -12.16
CA ALA A 423 -7.74 0.05 -11.32
C ALA A 423 -6.25 0.40 -11.44
N ARG A 424 -5.75 0.60 -12.67
CA ARG A 424 -4.37 1.01 -12.93
C ARG A 424 -4.08 2.39 -12.34
N ARG A 425 -5.02 3.33 -12.42
CA ARG A 425 -4.84 4.65 -11.80
C ARG A 425 -4.73 4.56 -10.29
N LEU A 426 -5.63 3.81 -9.65
CA LEU A 426 -5.61 3.58 -8.20
C LEU A 426 -4.32 2.90 -7.76
N ALA A 427 -3.84 1.90 -8.51
CA ALA A 427 -2.56 1.25 -8.27
C ALA A 427 -1.39 2.24 -8.39
N ALA A 428 -1.36 3.08 -9.43
CA ALA A 428 -0.31 4.09 -9.62
C ALA A 428 -0.30 5.14 -8.49
N ILE A 429 -1.48 5.63 -8.07
CA ILE A 429 -1.59 6.56 -6.94
C ILE A 429 -1.03 5.94 -5.64
N TYR A 430 -1.26 4.63 -5.43
CA TYR A 430 -0.69 3.88 -4.32
C TYR A 430 0.82 3.66 -4.43
N GLU A 431 1.33 3.38 -5.62
CA GLU A 431 2.77 3.28 -5.89
C GLU A 431 3.50 4.59 -5.60
N ASP A 432 2.94 5.71 -6.04
CA ASP A 432 3.52 7.04 -5.84
C ASP A 432 3.63 7.37 -4.34
N ASP A 433 2.58 7.08 -3.56
CA ASP A 433 2.58 7.25 -2.10
C ASP A 433 3.63 6.39 -1.41
N ARG A 434 3.73 5.12 -1.81
CA ARG A 434 4.75 4.23 -1.24
C ARG A 434 6.16 4.68 -1.58
N SER A 435 6.36 5.17 -2.80
CA SER A 435 7.65 5.68 -3.27
C SER A 435 8.05 6.94 -2.50
N ALA A 436 7.13 7.88 -2.32
CA ALA A 436 7.34 9.10 -1.55
C ALA A 436 7.73 8.84 -0.08
N HIS A 437 7.30 7.70 0.46
CA HIS A 437 7.63 7.28 1.83
C HIS A 437 8.81 6.30 1.95
N GLY A 438 9.59 6.11 0.87
CA GLY A 438 10.78 5.26 0.88
C GLY A 438 10.48 3.81 1.24
N VAL A 439 9.31 3.31 0.86
CA VAL A 439 8.86 1.94 1.16
C VAL A 439 9.47 0.89 0.21
N ASN A 440 9.93 1.32 -0.97
CA ASN A 440 10.27 0.42 -2.08
C ASN A 440 11.62 -0.29 -1.92
#